data_AF-A0AAU2QQE8-F1
#
_entry.id   AF-A0AAU2QQE8-F1
#
_cell.length_a   1.000
_cell.length_b   1.000
_cell.length_c   1.000
_cell.angle_alpha   90.00
_cell.angle_beta   90.00
_cell.angle_gamma   90.00
#
_symmetry.space_group_name_H-M   'P 1'
#
loop_
_entity.id
_entity.type
_entity.pdbx_description
1 polymer ?
#
loop_
_entity_poly.entity_id
_entity_poly.type
_entity_poly.pdbx_seq_one_letter_code
_entity_poly.pdbx_strand_id
1 'polypeptide(L)'
;MEMGEHWAYRARPKELGGAVRRVEIVRVGGSGRSGWVHVRFLDGDDAGLQEWVNPNSLVTLWADVDVFRADDGGELALAEASRHVRGSIEFEAARMILGFVRPKNRLRLRRGVADAGVLELGRLDDAAPVIGMDTAELRADPMVYEKSDGSCLAGWPVTERVARQVAGRLAEEILPEVDRKQQDIEQERTQSSWYSYGRRDDRKLDADGAVLRTVRAWCGEDKADRYDELVALRAEVIRLGELVEKAVKALRDRGHGVIASTIERDLGVHISSLDPDVRR
;
A
#
# COMPACT_ATOMS: atom_id res chain seq x y z
N MET A 1 24.43 -5.06 -22.18
CA MET A 1 25.62 -4.68 -21.39
C MET A 1 26.79 -5.45 -21.96
N GLU A 2 27.61 -4.74 -22.73
CA GLU A 2 28.63 -5.31 -23.59
C GLU A 2 29.96 -4.58 -23.40
N MET A 3 31.06 -5.23 -23.76
CA MET A 3 32.38 -4.60 -23.71
C MET A 3 32.46 -3.41 -24.67
N GLY A 4 33.10 -2.33 -24.24
CA GLY A 4 33.23 -1.08 -24.99
C GLY A 4 32.03 -0.14 -24.87
N GLU A 5 30.92 -0.57 -24.25
CA GLU A 5 29.82 0.34 -23.95
C GLU A 5 30.21 1.38 -22.90
N HIS A 6 29.69 2.59 -23.06
CA HIS A 6 29.86 3.69 -22.13
C HIS A 6 28.64 3.82 -21.23
N TRP A 7 28.86 3.83 -19.93
CA TRP A 7 27.81 3.88 -18.92
C TRP A 7 28.01 5.04 -17.94
N ALA A 8 26.90 5.55 -17.41
CA ALA A 8 26.89 6.42 -16.26
C ALA A 8 27.02 5.58 -14.99
N TYR A 9 28.07 5.83 -14.21
CA TYR A 9 28.36 5.15 -12.96
C TYR A 9 27.99 6.02 -11.74
N ARG A 10 27.29 5.43 -10.77
CA ARG A 10 26.99 5.98 -9.44
C ARG A 10 27.31 4.97 -8.36
N ALA A 11 28.25 5.29 -7.47
CA ALA A 11 28.70 4.38 -6.40
C ALA A 11 27.57 3.94 -5.46
N ARG A 12 26.61 4.83 -5.19
CA ARG A 12 25.37 4.54 -4.46
C ARG A 12 24.19 4.67 -5.40
N PRO A 13 23.71 3.57 -6.03
CA PRO A 13 22.67 3.63 -7.05
C PRO A 13 21.40 4.38 -6.61
N LYS A 14 21.05 4.29 -5.33
CA LYS A 14 19.84 4.87 -4.73
C LYS A 14 20.01 6.31 -4.24
N GLU A 15 21.18 6.90 -4.41
CA GLU A 15 21.44 8.31 -4.04
C GLU A 15 20.94 9.22 -5.17
N LEU A 16 19.67 9.61 -5.09
CA LEU A 16 19.02 10.53 -6.03
C LEU A 16 19.75 11.88 -6.07
N GLY A 17 19.89 12.43 -7.27
CA GLY A 17 20.67 13.65 -7.56
C GLY A 17 22.19 13.49 -7.42
N GLY A 18 22.67 12.29 -7.07
CA GLY A 18 24.10 12.04 -6.90
C GLY A 18 24.87 12.16 -8.23
N ALA A 19 26.09 12.68 -8.16
CA ALA A 19 26.96 12.81 -9.33
C ALA A 19 27.19 11.45 -10.02
N VAL A 20 27.16 11.46 -11.35
CA VAL A 20 27.46 10.29 -12.18
C VAL A 20 28.75 10.51 -12.95
N ARG A 21 29.55 9.44 -13.09
CA ARG A 21 30.84 9.45 -13.79
C ARG A 21 30.77 8.59 -15.04
N ARG A 22 31.48 8.98 -16.11
CA ARG A 22 31.56 8.17 -17.32
C ARG A 22 32.51 7.01 -17.13
N VAL A 23 32.04 5.81 -17.43
CA VAL A 23 32.87 4.61 -17.42
C VAL A 23 32.70 3.82 -18.72
N GLU A 24 33.70 3.04 -19.06
CA GLU A 24 33.66 2.07 -20.16
C GLU A 24 33.74 0.65 -19.61
N ILE A 25 32.95 -0.26 -20.19
CA ILE A 25 33.00 -1.67 -19.81
C ILE A 25 34.20 -2.35 -20.44
N VAL A 26 35.13 -2.79 -19.60
CA VAL A 26 36.35 -3.50 -20.03
C VAL A 26 36.10 -5.01 -20.08
N ARG A 27 35.31 -5.55 -19.14
CA ARG A 27 35.00 -6.98 -19.06
C ARG A 27 33.71 -7.23 -18.30
N VAL A 28 32.88 -8.16 -18.79
CA VAL A 28 31.68 -8.64 -18.09
C VAL A 28 31.94 -10.02 -17.51
N GLY A 29 31.89 -10.14 -16.18
CA GLY A 29 32.14 -11.40 -15.47
C GLY A 29 33.60 -11.89 -15.51
N GLY A 30 33.96 -12.73 -14.53
CA GLY A 30 35.27 -13.35 -14.42
C GLY A 30 35.25 -14.57 -13.50
N SER A 31 36.29 -15.42 -13.56
CA SER A 31 36.44 -16.57 -12.65
C SER A 31 36.40 -16.09 -11.19
N GLY A 32 35.39 -16.55 -10.44
CA GLY A 32 35.15 -16.14 -9.04
C GLY A 32 34.43 -14.80 -8.83
N ARG A 33 34.03 -14.09 -9.90
CA ARG A 33 33.29 -12.81 -9.85
C ARG A 33 32.09 -12.79 -10.79
N SER A 34 31.33 -13.88 -10.83
CA SER A 34 30.06 -13.93 -11.56
C SER A 34 29.14 -12.81 -11.06
N GLY A 35 28.66 -11.97 -11.98
CA GLY A 35 27.74 -10.86 -11.65
C GLY A 35 28.40 -9.51 -11.35
N TRP A 36 29.73 -9.37 -11.45
CA TRP A 36 30.40 -8.07 -11.39
C TRP A 36 30.84 -7.61 -12.78
N VAL A 37 31.00 -6.29 -12.95
CA VAL A 37 31.45 -5.68 -14.21
C VAL A 37 32.76 -4.95 -13.98
N HIS A 38 33.76 -5.24 -14.79
CA HIS A 38 35.02 -4.52 -14.77
C HIS A 38 34.90 -3.27 -15.66
N VAL A 39 35.09 -2.11 -15.06
CA VAL A 39 34.93 -0.82 -15.74
C VAL A 39 36.21 -0.01 -15.67
N ARG A 40 36.39 0.88 -16.64
CA ARG A 40 37.45 1.89 -16.69
C ARG A 40 36.82 3.27 -16.59
N PHE A 41 37.26 4.08 -15.64
CA PHE A 41 36.84 5.47 -15.52
C PHE A 41 37.48 6.31 -16.64
N LEU A 42 36.67 7.14 -17.29
CA LEU A 42 37.13 7.95 -18.43
C LEU A 42 37.38 9.42 -18.09
N ASP A 43 36.73 9.93 -17.04
CA ASP A 43 36.74 11.34 -16.67
C ASP A 43 37.12 11.55 -15.19
N GLY A 44 37.64 12.74 -14.88
CA GLY A 44 37.95 13.18 -13.51
C GLY A 44 39.29 12.66 -12.96
N ASP A 45 39.48 12.78 -11.65
CA ASP A 45 40.73 12.42 -10.96
C ASP A 45 41.04 10.92 -11.02
N ASP A 46 40.01 10.09 -11.20
CA ASP A 46 40.12 8.64 -11.34
C ASP A 46 40.29 8.18 -12.80
N ALA A 47 40.49 9.09 -13.75
CA ALA A 47 40.62 8.73 -15.16
C ALA A 47 41.71 7.67 -15.40
N GLY A 48 41.34 6.58 -16.08
CA GLY A 48 42.20 5.43 -16.32
C GLY A 48 42.17 4.36 -15.24
N LEU A 49 41.62 4.64 -14.05
CA LEU A 49 41.41 3.63 -13.01
C LEU A 49 40.46 2.53 -13.50
N GLN A 50 40.79 1.28 -13.18
CA GLN A 50 39.94 0.13 -13.48
C GLN A 50 39.50 -0.56 -12.19
N GLU A 51 38.21 -0.85 -12.09
CA GLU A 51 37.63 -1.45 -10.90
C GLU A 51 36.51 -2.43 -11.26
N TRP A 52 36.29 -3.41 -10.40
CA TRP A 52 35.08 -4.24 -10.46
C TRP A 52 33.95 -3.57 -9.70
N VAL A 53 32.87 -3.23 -10.39
CA VAL A 53 31.70 -2.58 -9.82
C VAL A 53 30.47 -3.47 -9.85
N ASN A 54 29.54 -3.21 -8.94
CA ASN A 54 28.23 -3.85 -8.96
C ASN A 54 27.44 -3.32 -10.17
N PRO A 55 26.82 -4.19 -11.01
CA PRO A 55 26.04 -3.76 -12.18
C PRO A 55 24.97 -2.72 -11.86
N ASN A 56 24.37 -2.76 -10.66
CA ASN A 56 23.37 -1.78 -10.24
C ASN A 56 23.93 -0.35 -10.12
N SER A 57 25.25 -0.19 -10.08
CA SER A 57 25.96 1.10 -10.08
C SER A 57 26.04 1.71 -11.47
N LEU A 58 25.73 0.94 -12.52
CA LEU A 58 25.65 1.41 -13.90
C LEU A 58 24.19 1.76 -14.19
N VAL A 59 23.86 3.05 -14.07
CA VAL A 59 22.46 3.51 -13.98
C VAL A 59 21.80 3.74 -15.34
N THR A 60 22.58 4.12 -16.36
CA THR A 60 22.11 4.29 -17.74
C THR A 60 23.29 4.26 -18.71
N LEU A 61 23.03 4.11 -20.01
CA LEU A 61 24.02 4.37 -21.05
C LEU A 61 24.43 5.83 -21.02
N TRP A 62 25.72 6.10 -21.28
CA TRP A 62 26.22 7.48 -21.27
C TRP A 62 25.55 8.34 -22.35
N ALA A 63 25.09 7.74 -23.45
CA ALA A 63 24.33 8.44 -24.49
C ALA A 63 23.01 9.04 -23.95
N ASP A 64 22.41 8.43 -22.93
CA ASP A 64 21.13 8.83 -22.34
C ASP A 64 21.31 9.52 -20.97
N VAL A 65 22.54 9.94 -20.64
CA VAL A 65 22.88 10.47 -19.30
C VAL A 65 22.09 11.73 -18.95
N ASP A 66 21.80 12.59 -19.93
CA ASP A 66 21.07 13.84 -19.68
C ASP A 66 19.58 13.59 -19.43
N VAL A 67 18.98 12.62 -20.12
CA VAL A 67 17.61 12.16 -19.86
C VAL A 67 17.52 11.57 -18.45
N PHE A 68 18.49 10.70 -18.09
CA PHE A 68 18.57 10.15 -16.75
C PHE A 68 18.73 11.23 -15.68
N ARG A 69 19.58 12.24 -15.90
CA ARG A 69 19.76 13.36 -14.95
C ARG A 69 18.49 14.18 -14.76
N ALA A 70 17.71 14.39 -15.82
CA ALA A 70 16.42 15.06 -15.72
C ALA A 70 15.43 14.25 -14.87
N ASP A 71 15.30 12.95 -15.17
CA ASP A 71 14.43 12.02 -14.43
C ASP A 71 14.83 11.90 -12.95
N ASP A 72 16.13 11.77 -12.68
CA ASP A 72 16.68 11.66 -11.33
C ASP A 72 16.52 12.97 -10.53
N GLY A 73 16.64 14.12 -11.20
CA GLY A 73 16.38 15.44 -10.60
C GLY A 73 14.89 15.66 -10.27
N GLY A 74 13.98 15.29 -11.18
CA GLY A 74 12.54 15.34 -10.95
C GLY A 74 12.10 14.43 -9.80
N GLU A 75 12.63 13.21 -9.76
CA GLU A 75 12.40 12.27 -8.67
C GLU A 75 12.94 12.78 -7.33
N LEU A 76 14.15 13.35 -7.30
CA LEU A 76 14.70 13.97 -6.09
C LEU A 76 13.78 15.08 -5.58
N ALA A 77 13.35 16.01 -6.45
CA ALA A 77 12.49 17.12 -6.05
C ALA A 77 11.18 16.64 -5.40
N LEU A 78 10.53 15.62 -5.97
CA LEU A 78 9.34 15.01 -5.39
C LEU A 78 9.64 14.34 -4.04
N ALA A 79 10.76 13.61 -3.95
CA ALA A 79 11.18 12.94 -2.72
C ALA A 79 11.45 13.94 -1.58
N GLU A 80 12.14 15.04 -1.87
CA GLU A 80 12.41 16.10 -0.89
C GLU A 80 11.14 16.78 -0.40
N ALA A 81 10.22 17.06 -1.32
CA ALA A 81 8.93 17.67 -1.00
C ALA A 81 8.03 16.73 -0.18
N SER A 82 8.22 15.41 -0.28
CA SER A 82 7.31 14.41 0.31
C SER A 82 7.83 13.75 1.59
N ARG A 83 9.16 13.56 1.75
CA ARG A 83 9.75 12.71 2.81
C ARG A 83 9.34 13.04 4.24
N HIS A 84 8.91 14.28 4.49
CA HIS A 84 8.49 14.76 5.80
C HIS A 84 7.25 14.03 6.35
N VAL A 85 6.45 13.39 5.50
CA VAL A 85 5.23 12.68 5.93
C VAL A 85 5.50 11.32 6.55
N ARG A 86 6.74 10.83 6.49
CA ARG A 86 7.08 9.50 7.02
C ARG A 86 6.74 9.40 8.51
N GLY A 87 5.94 8.39 8.85
CA GLY A 87 5.49 8.16 10.23
C GLY A 87 4.33 9.04 10.67
N SER A 88 3.76 9.86 9.78
CA SER A 88 2.48 10.52 10.02
C SER A 88 1.31 9.53 9.96
N ILE A 89 0.20 9.91 10.56
CA ILE A 89 -1.05 9.12 10.55
C ILE A 89 -1.59 9.05 9.12
N GLU A 90 -1.52 10.15 8.38
CA GLU A 90 -1.99 10.27 7.01
C GLU A 90 -1.18 9.36 6.08
N PHE A 91 0.14 9.27 6.27
CA PHE A 91 1.00 8.34 5.53
C PHE A 91 0.62 6.88 5.76
N GLU A 92 0.39 6.49 7.02
CA GLU A 92 -0.01 5.12 7.34
C GLU A 92 -1.44 4.80 6.85
N ALA A 93 -2.35 5.78 6.90
CA ALA A 93 -3.69 5.66 6.33
C ALA A 93 -3.64 5.47 4.81
N ALA A 94 -2.89 6.31 4.09
CA ALA A 94 -2.69 6.16 2.65
C ALA A 94 -2.06 4.81 2.31
N ARG A 95 -1.07 4.36 3.09
CA ARG A 95 -0.44 3.04 2.92
C ARG A 95 -1.43 1.90 3.05
N MET A 96 -2.32 1.95 4.04
CA MET A 96 -3.37 0.95 4.23
C MET A 96 -4.33 0.95 3.03
N ILE A 97 -4.86 2.12 2.66
CA ILE A 97 -5.85 2.27 1.59
C ILE A 97 -5.31 1.83 0.23
N LEU A 98 -4.11 2.30 -0.15
CA LEU A 98 -3.50 1.93 -1.43
C LEU A 98 -3.19 0.43 -1.51
N GLY A 99 -3.09 -0.26 -0.37
CA GLY A 99 -2.99 -1.71 -0.28
C GLY A 99 -4.22 -2.47 -0.79
N PHE A 100 -5.37 -1.82 -0.93
CA PHE A 100 -6.60 -2.39 -1.50
C PHE A 100 -6.63 -2.33 -3.02
N VAL A 101 -5.91 -1.41 -3.64
CA VAL A 101 -5.96 -1.25 -5.09
C VAL A 101 -5.46 -2.51 -5.79
N ARG A 102 -6.18 -2.92 -6.84
CA ARG A 102 -5.85 -4.06 -7.69
C ARG A 102 -5.72 -3.64 -9.14
N PRO A 103 -4.78 -4.23 -9.90
CA PRO A 103 -3.75 -5.16 -9.45
C PRO A 103 -2.62 -4.47 -8.65
N LYS A 104 -1.95 -5.23 -7.75
CA LYS A 104 -0.98 -4.71 -6.76
C LYS A 104 0.27 -4.05 -7.37
N ASN A 105 0.52 -4.23 -8.66
CA ASN A 105 1.67 -3.66 -9.37
C ASN A 105 1.37 -2.31 -10.04
N ARG A 106 0.13 -1.80 -9.96
CA ARG A 106 -0.26 -0.53 -10.61
C ARG A 106 0.15 0.70 -9.81
N LEU A 107 0.11 0.59 -8.48
CA LEU A 107 0.40 1.66 -7.54
C LEU A 107 1.40 1.13 -6.51
N ARG A 108 2.45 1.90 -6.25
CA ARG A 108 3.40 1.58 -5.17
C ARG A 108 3.74 2.83 -4.38
N LEU A 109 3.27 2.90 -3.14
CA LEU A 109 3.70 3.92 -2.20
C LEU A 109 5.10 3.61 -1.68
N ARG A 110 6.03 4.54 -1.87
CA ARG A 110 7.39 4.43 -1.34
C ARG A 110 7.42 4.69 0.16
N ARG A 111 8.31 3.95 0.84
CA ARG A 111 8.39 3.88 2.31
C ARG A 111 9.80 4.14 2.85
N GLY A 112 10.77 4.36 1.97
CA GLY A 112 12.15 4.59 2.36
C GLY A 112 12.30 5.92 3.10
N VAL A 113 13.37 6.05 3.89
CA VAL A 113 13.66 7.30 4.60
C VAL A 113 13.84 8.47 3.63
N ALA A 114 14.43 8.20 2.46
CA ALA A 114 14.76 9.21 1.46
C ALA A 114 13.56 9.63 0.59
N ASP A 115 12.54 8.80 0.45
CA ASP A 115 11.52 8.92 -0.60
C ASP A 115 10.09 8.59 -0.14
N ALA A 116 9.86 8.55 1.18
CA ALA A 116 8.52 8.32 1.72
C ALA A 116 7.51 9.35 1.20
N GLY A 117 6.31 8.87 0.89
CA GLY A 117 5.20 9.70 0.41
C GLY A 117 5.15 9.87 -1.11
N VAL A 118 6.19 9.44 -1.84
CA VAL A 118 6.16 9.36 -3.30
C VAL A 118 5.36 8.12 -3.72
N LEU A 119 4.35 8.33 -4.55
CA LEU A 119 3.56 7.28 -5.17
C LEU A 119 4.09 7.00 -6.57
N GLU A 120 4.43 5.75 -6.83
CA GLU A 120 4.72 5.29 -8.18
C GLU A 120 3.46 4.80 -8.85
N LEU A 121 3.27 5.27 -10.06
CA LEU A 121 2.20 4.95 -10.98
C LEU A 121 2.83 4.31 -12.22
N GLY A 122 2.09 3.39 -12.84
CA GLY A 122 2.36 3.07 -14.25
C GLY A 122 2.09 4.28 -15.16
N ARG A 123 1.87 4.03 -16.44
CA ARG A 123 1.39 5.07 -17.37
C ARG A 123 0.11 5.69 -16.84
N LEU A 124 0.03 7.02 -16.82
CA LEU A 124 -1.13 7.74 -16.28
C LEU A 124 -2.43 7.34 -16.97
N ASP A 125 -2.39 7.17 -18.29
CA ASP A 125 -3.56 6.79 -19.09
C ASP A 125 -4.15 5.44 -18.64
N ASP A 126 -3.31 4.53 -18.11
CA ASP A 126 -3.78 3.26 -17.57
C ASP A 126 -4.09 3.31 -16.06
N ALA A 127 -3.38 4.15 -15.31
CA ALA A 127 -3.49 4.21 -13.85
C ALA A 127 -4.68 5.07 -13.39
N ALA A 128 -4.94 6.19 -14.06
CA ALA A 128 -5.97 7.16 -13.68
C ALA A 128 -7.39 6.56 -13.66
N PRO A 129 -7.82 5.72 -14.63
CA PRO A 129 -9.14 5.08 -14.57
C PRO A 129 -9.30 4.11 -13.40
N VAL A 130 -8.22 3.43 -13.01
CA VAL A 130 -8.20 2.47 -11.88
C VAL A 130 -8.46 3.21 -10.56
N ILE A 131 -7.83 4.37 -10.38
CA ILE A 131 -8.02 5.22 -9.19
C ILE A 131 -9.25 6.15 -9.29
N GLY A 132 -9.89 6.22 -10.47
CA GLY A 132 -11.06 7.06 -10.70
C GLY A 132 -10.74 8.55 -10.69
N MET A 133 -9.61 8.93 -11.29
CA MET A 133 -9.20 10.33 -11.46
C MET A 133 -9.07 10.67 -12.94
N ASP A 134 -9.16 11.96 -13.26
CA ASP A 134 -8.93 12.44 -14.62
C ASP A 134 -7.43 12.49 -14.95
N THR A 135 -7.07 11.93 -16.10
CA THR A 135 -5.68 11.82 -16.54
C THR A 135 -5.07 13.19 -16.87
N ALA A 136 -5.84 14.10 -17.47
CA ALA A 136 -5.34 15.41 -17.85
C ALA A 136 -5.13 16.29 -16.61
N GLU A 137 -6.03 16.21 -15.62
CA GLU A 137 -5.86 16.88 -14.32
C GLU A 137 -4.61 16.38 -13.58
N LEU A 138 -4.38 15.06 -13.56
CA LEU A 138 -3.16 14.51 -12.95
C LEU A 138 -1.90 14.98 -13.66
N ARG A 139 -1.90 14.96 -15.00
CA ARG A 139 -0.73 15.38 -15.79
C ARG A 139 -0.43 16.87 -15.66
N ALA A 140 -1.44 17.70 -15.39
CA ALA A 140 -1.28 19.13 -15.17
C ALA A 140 -0.78 19.48 -13.75
N ASP A 141 -0.76 18.53 -12.82
CA ASP A 141 -0.37 18.79 -11.44
C ASP A 141 1.17 18.90 -11.30
N PRO A 142 1.70 19.97 -10.68
CA PRO A 142 3.15 20.17 -10.53
C PRO A 142 3.84 19.13 -9.63
N MET A 143 3.07 18.38 -8.83
CA MET A 143 3.56 17.27 -8.00
C MET A 143 3.44 15.92 -8.71
N VAL A 144 3.24 15.91 -10.03
CA VAL A 144 3.32 14.73 -10.88
C VAL A 144 4.48 14.89 -11.86
N TYR A 145 5.31 13.85 -11.95
CA TYR A 145 6.43 13.77 -12.87
C TYR A 145 6.31 12.51 -13.73
N GLU A 146 6.24 12.69 -15.04
CA GLU A 146 6.24 11.59 -16.02
C GLU A 146 7.68 11.33 -16.47
N LYS A 147 8.17 10.13 -16.19
CA LYS A 147 9.51 9.69 -16.57
C LYS A 147 9.59 9.37 -18.06
N SER A 148 10.82 9.35 -18.55
CA SER A 148 11.13 8.98 -19.94
C SER A 148 10.66 7.55 -20.32
N ASP A 149 10.53 6.64 -19.36
CA ASP A 149 10.02 5.27 -19.57
C ASP A 149 8.48 5.17 -19.57
N GLY A 150 7.79 6.29 -19.36
CA GLY A 150 6.33 6.42 -19.27
C GLY A 150 5.76 6.02 -17.90
N SER A 151 6.58 5.65 -16.92
CA SER A 151 6.13 5.55 -15.54
C SER A 151 5.96 6.95 -14.95
N CYS A 152 5.10 7.08 -13.94
CA CYS A 152 4.81 8.37 -13.34
C CYS A 152 5.06 8.33 -11.83
N LEU A 153 5.59 9.42 -11.31
CA LEU A 153 5.78 9.65 -9.90
C LEU A 153 4.86 10.77 -9.45
N ALA A 154 4.20 10.59 -8.31
CA ALA A 154 3.40 11.60 -7.67
C ALA A 154 3.96 11.88 -6.27
N GLY A 155 4.19 13.15 -5.94
CA GLY A 155 4.56 13.55 -4.60
C GLY A 155 3.37 13.58 -3.64
N TRP A 156 3.64 13.79 -2.36
CA TRP A 156 2.67 13.57 -1.29
C TRP A 156 1.29 14.25 -1.49
N PRO A 157 1.18 15.53 -1.87
CA PRO A 157 -0.13 16.16 -2.04
C PRO A 157 -1.03 15.43 -3.05
N VAL A 158 -0.45 14.90 -4.12
CA VAL A 158 -1.19 14.10 -5.11
C VAL A 158 -1.44 12.70 -4.56
N THR A 159 -0.44 12.06 -3.95
CA THR A 159 -0.58 10.75 -3.29
C THR A 159 -1.76 10.73 -2.30
N GLU A 160 -1.89 11.76 -1.47
CA GLU A 160 -2.96 11.87 -0.49
C GLU A 160 -4.33 12.02 -1.16
N ARG A 161 -4.43 12.86 -2.20
CA ARG A 161 -5.67 13.00 -2.99
C ARG A 161 -6.06 11.68 -3.65
N VAL A 162 -5.09 10.95 -4.21
CA VAL A 162 -5.30 9.61 -4.77
C VAL A 162 -5.81 8.65 -3.70
N ALA A 163 -5.18 8.62 -2.51
CA ALA A 163 -5.59 7.75 -1.42
C ALA A 163 -7.01 8.07 -0.92
N ARG A 164 -7.37 9.34 -0.76
CA ARG A 164 -8.74 9.76 -0.40
C ARG A 164 -9.76 9.34 -1.45
N GLN A 165 -9.46 9.54 -2.73
CA GLN A 165 -10.33 9.12 -3.83
C GLN A 165 -10.56 7.61 -3.84
N VAL A 166 -9.47 6.84 -3.66
CA VAL A 166 -9.53 5.37 -3.57
C VAL A 166 -10.32 4.93 -2.34
N ALA A 167 -10.13 5.57 -1.18
CA ALA A 167 -10.87 5.25 0.04
C ALA A 167 -12.38 5.39 -0.16
N GLY A 168 -12.80 6.50 -0.76
CA GLY A 168 -14.21 6.70 -1.10
C GLY A 168 -14.72 5.62 -2.07
N ARG A 169 -13.97 5.31 -3.12
CA ARG A 169 -14.39 4.32 -4.13
C ARG A 169 -14.48 2.90 -3.60
N LEU A 170 -13.56 2.50 -2.73
CA LEU A 170 -13.43 1.14 -2.20
C LEU A 170 -13.94 1.03 -0.74
N ALA A 171 -14.77 1.95 -0.29
CA ALA A 171 -15.26 1.99 1.09
C ALA A 171 -15.91 0.66 1.53
N GLU A 172 -16.69 0.02 0.65
CA GLU A 172 -17.34 -1.27 0.94
C GLU A 172 -16.35 -2.41 1.21
N GLU A 173 -15.14 -2.33 0.66
CA GLU A 173 -14.06 -3.30 0.91
C GLU A 173 -13.17 -2.90 2.09
N ILE A 174 -12.96 -1.60 2.29
CA ILE A 174 -12.06 -1.06 3.31
C ILE A 174 -12.70 -1.04 4.69
N LEU A 175 -13.96 -0.61 4.82
CA LEU A 175 -14.64 -0.48 6.12
C LEU A 175 -14.72 -1.80 6.90
N PRO A 176 -14.99 -2.98 6.28
CA PRO A 176 -14.89 -4.26 6.97
C PRO A 176 -13.49 -4.58 7.52
N GLU A 177 -12.43 -4.19 6.83
CA GLU A 177 -11.05 -4.37 7.33
C GLU A 177 -10.77 -3.42 8.49
N VAL A 178 -11.23 -2.17 8.40
CA VAL A 178 -11.07 -1.18 9.47
C VAL A 178 -11.76 -1.65 10.74
N ASP A 179 -13.00 -2.13 10.63
CA ASP A 179 -13.78 -2.68 11.75
C ASP A 179 -13.08 -3.89 12.38
N ARG A 180 -12.61 -4.85 11.56
CA ARG A 180 -11.86 -6.00 12.08
C ARG A 180 -10.61 -5.60 12.85
N LYS A 181 -9.82 -4.67 12.30
CA LYS A 181 -8.60 -4.16 12.98
C LYS A 181 -8.95 -3.39 14.26
N GLN A 182 -10.07 -2.67 14.28
CA GLN A 182 -10.54 -1.95 15.45
C GLN A 182 -10.94 -2.93 16.56
N GLN A 183 -11.63 -4.02 16.21
CA GLN A 183 -11.94 -5.11 17.14
C GLN A 183 -10.68 -5.81 17.66
N ASP A 184 -9.67 -6.04 16.82
CA ASP A 184 -8.37 -6.59 17.24
C ASP A 184 -7.70 -5.70 18.31
N ILE A 185 -7.70 -4.38 18.10
CA ILE A 185 -7.18 -3.40 19.06
C ILE A 185 -7.94 -3.46 20.39
N GLU A 186 -9.27 -3.55 20.35
CA GLU A 186 -10.13 -3.61 21.54
C GLU A 186 -9.95 -4.94 22.30
N GLN A 187 -9.79 -6.04 21.58
CA GLN A 187 -9.50 -7.35 22.15
C GLN A 187 -8.14 -7.35 22.86
N GLU A 188 -7.10 -6.79 22.23
CA GLU A 188 -5.77 -6.68 22.83
C GLU A 188 -5.80 -5.81 24.10
N ARG A 189 -6.62 -4.74 24.12
CA ARG A 189 -6.82 -3.91 25.31
C ARG A 189 -7.50 -4.64 26.47
N THR A 190 -8.39 -5.58 26.15
CA THR A 190 -9.19 -6.33 27.13
C THR A 190 -8.43 -7.55 27.66
N GLN A 191 -7.46 -8.09 26.91
CA GLN A 191 -6.63 -9.19 27.38
C GLN A 191 -5.76 -8.80 28.59
N SER A 192 -5.84 -9.60 29.65
CA SER A 192 -5.01 -9.46 30.84
C SER A 192 -3.53 -9.63 30.47
N SER A 193 -2.69 -8.69 30.92
CA SER A 193 -1.23 -8.63 30.66
C SER A 193 -0.44 -9.87 31.11
N TRP A 194 -1.07 -10.78 31.88
CA TRP A 194 -0.49 -12.04 32.34
C TRP A 194 -0.34 -13.08 31.23
N TYR A 195 -1.10 -12.97 30.13
CA TYR A 195 -1.07 -13.92 29.01
C TYR A 195 -0.25 -13.43 27.80
N SER A 196 0.11 -12.14 27.75
CA SER A 196 0.98 -11.63 26.68
C SER A 196 2.45 -11.74 27.10
N TYR A 197 3.20 -12.63 26.45
CA TYR A 197 4.66 -12.72 26.61
C TYR A 197 5.41 -11.43 26.16
N GLY A 198 4.69 -10.46 25.58
CA GLY A 198 5.17 -9.13 25.26
C GLY A 198 4.55 -8.06 26.16
N ARG A 199 5.33 -7.02 26.48
CA ARG A 199 4.82 -5.81 27.12
C ARG A 199 3.84 -5.14 26.14
N ARG A 200 2.55 -5.13 26.47
CA ARG A 200 1.51 -4.37 25.74
C ARG A 200 1.98 -2.94 25.52
N ASP A 201 1.89 -2.46 24.28
CA ASP A 201 2.31 -1.11 23.89
C ASP A 201 1.09 -0.24 23.56
N ASP A 202 0.52 0.39 24.59
CA ASP A 202 -0.65 1.25 24.44
C ASP A 202 -0.46 2.40 23.46
N ARG A 203 0.76 2.93 23.35
CA ARG A 203 1.05 4.02 22.41
C ARG A 203 0.92 3.56 20.97
N LYS A 204 1.34 2.33 20.69
CA LYS A 204 1.17 1.71 19.38
C LYS A 204 -0.32 1.50 19.08
N LEU A 205 -1.08 0.97 20.04
CA LEU A 205 -2.52 0.75 19.87
C LEU A 205 -3.29 2.07 19.65
N ASP A 206 -2.91 3.15 20.33
CA ASP A 206 -3.48 4.48 20.11
C ASP A 206 -3.15 5.04 18.72
N ALA A 207 -1.89 4.86 18.27
CA ALA A 207 -1.46 5.26 16.93
C ALA A 207 -2.19 4.49 15.84
N ASP A 208 -2.28 3.16 15.97
CA ASP A 208 -3.02 2.30 15.05
C ASP A 208 -4.51 2.70 15.01
N GLY A 209 -5.13 2.93 16.16
CA GLY A 209 -6.50 3.44 16.23
C GLY A 209 -6.69 4.81 15.56
N ALA A 210 -5.70 5.70 15.65
CA ALA A 210 -5.75 6.99 14.95
C ALA A 210 -5.67 6.85 13.43
N VAL A 211 -4.88 5.90 12.94
CA VAL A 211 -4.82 5.54 11.51
C VAL A 211 -6.18 5.01 11.05
N LEU A 212 -6.79 4.09 11.79
CA LEU A 212 -8.10 3.52 11.45
C LEU A 212 -9.21 4.59 11.38
N ARG A 213 -9.24 5.53 12.33
CA ARG A 213 -10.16 6.68 12.28
C ARG A 213 -9.96 7.54 11.04
N THR A 214 -8.70 7.79 10.66
CA THR A 214 -8.38 8.56 9.45
C THR A 214 -8.82 7.85 8.18
N VAL A 215 -8.56 6.53 8.07
CA VAL A 215 -9.03 5.72 6.94
C VAL A 215 -10.55 5.75 6.83
N ARG A 216 -11.25 5.59 7.96
CA ARG A 216 -12.71 5.66 8.01
C ARG A 216 -13.24 7.02 7.55
N ALA A 217 -12.64 8.11 8.03
CA ALA A 217 -13.00 9.47 7.58
C ALA A 217 -12.80 9.66 6.07
N TRP A 218 -11.73 9.10 5.49
CA TRP A 218 -11.46 9.18 4.06
C TRP A 218 -12.41 8.33 3.21
N CYS A 219 -13.05 7.30 3.78
CA CYS A 219 -14.10 6.55 3.10
C CYS A 219 -15.39 7.38 2.89
N GLY A 220 -15.56 8.46 3.67
CA GLY A 220 -16.72 9.34 3.65
C GLY A 220 -17.77 8.97 4.71
N GLU A 221 -18.37 9.98 5.33
CA GLU A 221 -19.34 9.85 6.44
C GLU A 221 -20.56 9.03 6.03
N ASP A 222 -21.24 9.39 4.94
CA ASP A 222 -22.43 8.65 4.46
C ASP A 222 -22.19 7.14 4.27
N LYS A 223 -21.01 6.77 3.78
CA LYS A 223 -20.66 5.35 3.54
C LYS A 223 -20.30 4.63 4.83
N ALA A 224 -19.62 5.33 5.73
CA ALA A 224 -19.28 4.83 7.05
C ALA A 224 -20.57 4.60 7.89
N ASP A 225 -21.50 5.54 7.86
CA ASP A 225 -22.78 5.45 8.57
C ASP A 225 -23.64 4.32 8.02
N ARG A 226 -23.74 4.21 6.69
CA ARG A 226 -24.45 3.10 6.04
C ARG A 226 -23.83 1.74 6.41
N TYR A 227 -22.50 1.67 6.51
CA TYR A 227 -21.82 0.45 6.95
C TYR A 227 -22.18 0.12 8.40
N ASP A 228 -22.18 1.10 9.30
CA ASP A 228 -22.55 0.89 10.71
C ASP A 228 -24.01 0.43 10.85
N GLU A 229 -24.93 1.03 10.07
CA GLU A 229 -26.32 0.60 10.01
C GLU A 229 -26.42 -0.87 9.57
N LEU A 230 -25.67 -1.27 8.52
CA LEU A 230 -25.63 -2.65 8.06
C LEU A 230 -25.08 -3.61 9.13
N VAL A 231 -24.04 -3.21 9.86
CA VAL A 231 -23.47 -4.00 10.96
C VAL A 231 -24.50 -4.15 12.09
N ALA A 232 -25.16 -3.05 12.48
CA ALA A 232 -26.19 -3.06 13.53
C ALA A 232 -27.39 -3.93 13.15
N LEU A 233 -27.89 -3.81 11.91
CA LEU A 233 -28.97 -4.65 11.38
C LEU A 233 -28.57 -6.13 11.37
N ARG A 234 -27.32 -6.43 11.00
CA ARG A 234 -26.81 -7.81 11.01
C ARG A 234 -26.73 -8.39 12.41
N ALA A 235 -26.24 -7.61 13.37
CA ALA A 235 -26.21 -8.01 14.78
C ALA A 235 -27.63 -8.27 15.32
N GLU A 236 -28.59 -7.43 14.94
CA GLU A 236 -29.99 -7.60 15.34
C GLU A 236 -30.60 -8.87 14.73
N VAL A 237 -30.34 -9.17 13.45
CA VAL A 237 -30.77 -10.42 12.81
C VAL A 237 -30.20 -11.64 13.54
N ILE A 238 -28.91 -11.61 13.89
CA ILE A 238 -28.26 -12.70 14.66
C ILE A 238 -28.94 -12.86 16.03
N ARG A 239 -29.12 -11.76 16.77
CA ARG A 239 -29.77 -11.77 18.09
C ARG A 239 -31.20 -12.34 18.04
N LEU A 240 -32.00 -11.91 17.06
CA LEU A 240 -33.34 -12.44 16.84
C LEU A 240 -33.30 -13.93 16.49
N GLY A 241 -32.34 -14.33 15.65
CA GLY A 241 -32.09 -15.72 15.34
C GLY A 241 -31.85 -16.57 16.58
N GLU A 242 -30.89 -16.18 17.42
CA GLU A 242 -30.59 -16.91 18.66
C GLU A 242 -31.79 -17.02 19.60
N LEU A 243 -32.61 -15.97 19.70
CA LEU A 243 -33.83 -15.99 20.51
C LEU A 243 -34.85 -16.98 19.98
N VAL A 244 -35.00 -17.06 18.65
CA VAL A 244 -35.88 -18.04 18.02
C VAL A 244 -35.36 -19.46 18.24
N GLU A 245 -34.05 -19.70 18.11
CA GLU A 245 -33.47 -21.02 18.39
C GLU A 245 -33.71 -21.45 19.85
N LYS A 246 -33.55 -20.53 20.80
CA LYS A 246 -33.86 -20.77 22.22
C LYS A 246 -35.35 -21.09 22.42
N ALA A 247 -36.26 -20.39 21.73
CA ALA A 247 -37.70 -20.64 21.81
C ALA A 247 -38.10 -22.00 21.20
N VAL A 248 -37.57 -22.32 20.02
CA VAL A 248 -37.76 -23.62 19.34
C VAL A 248 -37.29 -24.76 20.24
N LYS A 249 -36.11 -24.62 20.86
CA LYS A 249 -35.60 -25.59 21.84
C LYS A 249 -36.56 -25.76 23.02
N ALA A 250 -37.00 -24.66 23.62
CA ALA A 250 -37.93 -24.70 24.75
C ALA A 250 -39.30 -25.33 24.41
N LEU A 251 -39.78 -25.16 23.17
CA LEU A 251 -41.01 -25.79 22.67
C LEU A 251 -40.83 -27.31 22.49
N ARG A 252 -39.68 -27.74 21.94
CA ARG A 252 -39.34 -29.16 21.84
C ARG A 252 -39.27 -29.83 23.20
N ASP A 253 -38.59 -29.20 24.15
CA ASP A 253 -38.42 -29.73 25.51
C ASP A 253 -39.76 -29.90 26.25
N ARG A 254 -40.81 -29.17 25.83
CA ARG A 254 -42.18 -29.28 26.34
C ARG A 254 -43.12 -30.16 25.50
N GLY A 255 -42.61 -30.86 24.49
CA GLY A 255 -43.39 -31.77 23.65
C GLY A 255 -44.16 -31.10 22.49
N HIS A 256 -43.97 -29.80 22.26
CA HIS A 256 -44.60 -29.07 21.15
C HIS A 256 -43.78 -29.16 19.84
N GLY A 257 -43.32 -30.37 19.50
CA GLY A 257 -42.41 -30.60 18.38
C GLY A 257 -42.94 -30.17 17.01
N VAL A 258 -44.24 -30.32 16.77
CA VAL A 258 -44.87 -29.89 15.49
C VAL A 258 -44.83 -28.37 15.30
N ILE A 259 -45.06 -27.61 16.38
CA ILE A 259 -45.01 -26.15 16.36
C ILE A 259 -43.56 -25.69 16.14
N ALA A 260 -42.61 -26.29 16.89
CA ALA A 260 -41.19 -26.02 16.73
C ALA A 260 -40.69 -26.27 15.29
N SER A 261 -41.06 -27.41 14.69
CA SER A 261 -40.69 -27.75 13.31
C SER A 261 -41.36 -26.87 12.25
N THR A 262 -42.48 -26.21 12.58
CA THR A 262 -43.12 -25.24 11.67
C THR A 262 -42.38 -23.91 11.70
N ILE A 263 -42.04 -23.40 12.89
CA ILE A 263 -41.25 -22.17 13.05
C ILE A 263 -39.88 -22.28 12.36
N GLU A 264 -39.16 -23.41 12.53
CA GLU A 264 -37.89 -23.62 11.83
C GLU A 264 -38.05 -23.65 10.30
N ARG A 265 -39.13 -24.23 9.80
CA ARG A 265 -39.42 -24.27 8.36
C ARG A 265 -39.71 -22.87 7.81
N ASP A 266 -40.47 -22.09 8.56
CA ASP A 266 -40.88 -20.74 8.17
C ASP A 266 -39.72 -19.74 8.24
N LEU A 267 -38.70 -19.98 9.09
CA LEU A 267 -37.48 -19.17 9.10
C LEU A 267 -36.64 -19.32 7.83
N GLY A 268 -36.72 -20.47 7.14
CA GLY A 268 -36.10 -20.70 5.82
C GLY A 268 -34.56 -20.66 5.76
N VAL A 269 -33.86 -20.22 6.80
CA VAL A 269 -32.39 -20.09 6.87
C VAL A 269 -31.89 -20.49 8.25
N HIS A 270 -30.92 -21.42 8.33
CA HIS A 270 -30.25 -21.73 9.59
C HIS A 270 -29.26 -20.62 9.95
N ILE A 271 -29.33 -20.09 11.18
CA ILE A 271 -28.51 -18.94 11.63
C ILE A 271 -27.01 -19.24 11.59
N SER A 272 -26.62 -20.51 11.73
CA SER A 272 -25.24 -20.99 11.54
C SER A 272 -24.68 -20.74 10.13
N SER A 273 -25.51 -20.41 9.14
CA SER A 273 -25.07 -20.00 7.79
C SER A 273 -24.78 -18.50 7.65
N LEU A 274 -25.07 -17.69 8.68
CA LEU A 274 -24.87 -16.24 8.70
C LEU A 274 -23.56 -15.82 9.39
N ASP A 275 -22.81 -16.78 9.95
CA ASP A 275 -21.55 -16.56 10.67
C ASP A 275 -20.43 -16.03 9.74
N PRO A 276 -19.51 -15.18 10.23
CA PRO A 276 -18.64 -14.36 9.39
C PRO A 276 -17.44 -15.11 8.76
N ASP A 277 -17.18 -16.37 9.13
CA ASP A 277 -15.96 -17.09 8.72
C ASP A 277 -16.05 -17.90 7.42
N VAL A 278 -17.14 -17.79 6.67
CA VAL A 278 -17.26 -18.47 5.36
C VAL A 278 -17.12 -17.48 4.21
N ARG A 279 -15.90 -17.00 3.98
CA ARG A 279 -15.46 -16.53 2.65
C ARG A 279 -14.08 -17.10 2.31
N ARG A 280 -14.08 -17.88 1.23
CA ARG A 280 -12.90 -18.42 0.53
C ARG A 280 -12.04 -17.34 -0.08
#